data_AF-A0A9J6BZR8-F1
#
_entry.id   AF-A0A9J6BZR8-F1
#
_cell.length_a   1.000
_cell.length_b   1.000
_cell.length_c   1.000
_cell.angle_alpha   90.00
_cell.angle_beta   90.00
_cell.angle_gamma   90.00
#
_symmetry.space_group_name_H-M   'P 1'
#
loop_
_entity.id
_entity.type
_entity.pdbx_description
1 polymer ?
#
loop_
_entity_poly.entity_id
_entity_poly.type
_entity_poly.pdbx_seq_one_letter_code
_entity_poly.pdbx_strand_id
1 'polypeptide(L)'
;MTKVALVLLLIELVNFCSSDPIEIKPQHTIDFNHFWTYNEIVEYLEYLDTNFHDYGHIERYGTTIEGRELVAFCIESDHHHRHSKPTIFIEAGVRPREWIGTMTALYFLHEFVEHHYEFDDILDAVDIVIIPVANPDGYVFTHTTNRLWNKNRRAVGQNCFGVDINANFHYQFVSTNDPCSENYSGDGYFSERESYQLSNFLSSPKYLGRVAMYISLQAFGEQILLPYNYFNIGGGNTAALTAVANRAIAAIRSRNPARNYQVGIGAALRGTQTGTSTDYVRGRVGIEYVFTYMLPRGSGATGYEVTEAEMFAILSETFLGLHEMAAHVAGV
;
A
#
# COMPACT_ATOMS: atom_id res chain seq x y z
N MET A 1 -6.42 -76.82 -8.26
CA MET A 1 -4.96 -76.58 -8.16
C MET A 1 -4.72 -75.17 -8.66
N THR A 2 -4.72 -74.16 -7.79
CA THR A 2 -3.57 -73.54 -7.10
C THR A 2 -3.16 -72.23 -7.79
N LYS A 3 -3.31 -71.11 -7.06
CA LYS A 3 -2.62 -69.78 -7.06
C LYS A 3 -1.83 -69.36 -8.32
N VAL A 4 -1.81 -68.10 -8.75
CA VAL A 4 -1.09 -66.95 -8.13
C VAL A 4 -1.45 -65.66 -8.90
N ALA A 5 -1.55 -64.55 -8.19
CA ALA A 5 -1.72 -63.19 -8.71
C ALA A 5 -0.46 -62.63 -9.40
N LEU A 6 -0.62 -61.77 -10.41
CA LEU A 6 0.35 -60.72 -10.69
C LEU A 6 -0.35 -59.51 -11.32
N VAL A 7 -0.56 -58.49 -10.50
CA VAL A 7 -0.83 -57.11 -10.92
C VAL A 7 0.47 -56.56 -11.47
N LEU A 8 0.50 -56.23 -12.76
CA LEU A 8 1.57 -55.48 -13.40
C LEU A 8 1.06 -54.06 -13.66
N LEU A 9 1.42 -53.15 -12.76
CA LEU A 9 1.63 -51.74 -13.09
C LEU A 9 2.55 -51.66 -14.32
N LEU A 10 2.28 -50.75 -15.26
CA LEU A 10 3.27 -49.83 -15.82
C LEU A 10 2.62 -48.90 -16.87
N ILE A 11 2.63 -47.61 -16.52
CA ILE A 11 2.86 -46.44 -17.37
C ILE A 11 1.66 -45.92 -18.18
N GLU A 12 0.91 -45.02 -17.56
CA GLU A 12 0.38 -43.84 -18.25
C GLU A 12 1.55 -42.90 -18.58
N LEU A 13 1.84 -42.73 -19.85
CA LEU A 13 2.55 -41.57 -20.38
C LEU A 13 1.55 -40.77 -21.20
N VAL A 14 0.69 -40.02 -20.51
CA VAL A 14 -0.04 -38.92 -21.13
C VAL A 14 0.72 -37.66 -20.80
N ASN A 15 1.25 -37.02 -21.84
CA ASN A 15 1.89 -35.72 -21.80
C ASN A 15 0.99 -34.71 -21.07
N PHE A 16 1.30 -34.39 -19.82
CA PHE A 16 0.81 -33.21 -19.14
C PHE A 16 1.85 -32.11 -19.30
N CYS A 17 1.83 -31.46 -20.46
CA CYS A 17 2.46 -30.16 -20.63
C CYS A 17 1.75 -29.43 -21.79
N SER A 18 0.49 -29.06 -21.57
CA SER A 18 -0.03 -27.82 -22.13
C SER A 18 -0.81 -27.13 -21.01
N SER A 19 -0.19 -26.13 -20.41
CA SER A 19 -0.92 -25.10 -19.69
C SER A 19 -1.54 -24.22 -20.76
N ASP A 20 -2.73 -24.60 -21.22
CA ASP A 20 -3.55 -23.68 -21.98
C ASP A 20 -3.77 -22.45 -21.10
N PRO A 21 -3.58 -21.21 -21.61
CA PRO A 21 -3.79 -20.02 -20.82
C PRO A 21 -5.23 -20.01 -20.30
N ILE A 22 -5.38 -19.75 -19.00
CA ILE A 22 -6.67 -19.65 -18.33
C ILE A 22 -7.56 -18.67 -19.11
N GLU A 23 -8.66 -19.16 -19.65
CA GLU A 23 -9.65 -18.34 -20.35
C GLU A 23 -10.59 -17.71 -19.32
N ILE A 24 -10.34 -16.43 -19.00
CA ILE A 24 -11.10 -15.65 -18.03
C ILE A 24 -12.39 -15.14 -18.67
N LYS A 25 -13.55 -15.40 -18.04
CA LYS A 25 -14.86 -14.93 -18.53
C LYS A 25 -15.05 -13.42 -18.24
N PRO A 26 -15.44 -12.61 -19.23
CA PRO A 26 -15.52 -11.16 -19.11
C PRO A 26 -16.87 -10.73 -18.53
N GLN A 27 -16.96 -10.64 -17.19
CA GLN A 27 -17.85 -9.66 -16.56
C GLN A 27 -17.11 -8.75 -15.57
N HIS A 28 -15.94 -9.15 -15.07
CA HIS A 28 -15.00 -8.31 -14.31
C HIS A 28 -13.54 -8.68 -14.64
N THR A 29 -13.14 -8.56 -15.91
CA THR A 29 -11.71 -8.52 -16.24
C THR A 29 -11.19 -7.15 -15.84
N ILE A 30 -10.45 -7.11 -14.74
CA ILE A 30 -9.86 -5.89 -14.22
C ILE A 30 -8.68 -5.53 -15.11
N ASP A 31 -8.78 -4.41 -15.83
CA ASP A 31 -7.65 -3.85 -16.55
C ASP A 31 -7.01 -2.71 -15.75
N PHE A 32 -5.73 -2.89 -15.43
CA PHE A 32 -4.87 -1.80 -14.97
C PHE A 32 -4.45 -0.93 -16.17
N ASN A 33 -5.42 -0.48 -16.97
CA ASN A 33 -5.21 0.35 -18.15
C ASN A 33 -5.70 1.80 -17.96
N HIS A 34 -6.31 2.14 -16.83
CA HIS A 34 -6.65 3.51 -16.49
C HIS A 34 -6.51 3.72 -14.98
N PHE A 35 -6.52 4.97 -14.54
CA PHE A 35 -6.55 5.28 -13.11
C PHE A 35 -7.99 5.23 -12.63
N TRP A 36 -8.26 4.31 -11.70
CA TRP A 36 -9.62 4.07 -11.23
C TRP A 36 -10.11 5.25 -10.41
N THR A 37 -11.38 5.56 -10.55
CA THR A 37 -12.11 6.46 -9.66
C THR A 37 -12.28 5.79 -8.29
N TYR A 38 -12.55 6.59 -7.25
CA TYR A 38 -12.81 6.05 -5.91
C TYR A 38 -13.99 5.05 -5.90
N ASN A 39 -15.01 5.25 -6.73
CA ASN A 39 -16.15 4.34 -6.80
C ASN A 39 -15.75 2.98 -7.40
N GLU A 40 -15.02 2.98 -8.52
CA GLU A 40 -14.49 1.74 -9.13
C GLU A 40 -13.60 0.96 -8.13
N ILE A 41 -12.82 1.68 -7.33
CA ILE A 41 -12.01 1.07 -6.26
C ILE A 41 -12.91 0.40 -5.22
N VAL A 42 -13.92 1.09 -4.69
CA VAL A 42 -14.83 0.51 -3.68
C VAL A 42 -15.61 -0.67 -4.26
N GLU A 43 -16.12 -0.56 -5.48
CA GLU A 43 -16.81 -1.65 -6.18
C GLU A 43 -15.90 -2.88 -6.35
N TYR A 44 -14.62 -2.67 -6.66
CA TYR A 44 -13.65 -3.76 -6.72
C TYR A 44 -13.41 -4.41 -5.35
N LEU A 45 -13.24 -3.61 -4.29
CA LEU A 45 -13.08 -4.16 -2.95
C LEU A 45 -14.32 -4.99 -2.54
N GLU A 46 -15.53 -4.55 -2.91
CA GLU A 46 -16.79 -5.27 -2.63
C GLU A 46 -16.92 -6.55 -3.45
N TYR A 47 -16.42 -6.54 -4.68
CA TYR A 47 -16.26 -7.74 -5.49
C TYR A 47 -15.32 -8.74 -4.82
N LEU A 48 -14.15 -8.30 -4.32
CA LEU A 48 -13.21 -9.18 -3.62
C LEU A 48 -13.82 -9.75 -2.33
N ASP A 49 -14.47 -8.90 -1.53
CA ASP A 49 -15.14 -9.31 -0.28
C ASP A 49 -16.21 -10.37 -0.53
N THR A 50 -16.93 -10.28 -1.66
CA THR A 50 -17.96 -11.27 -2.01
C THR A 50 -17.36 -12.58 -2.53
N ASN A 51 -16.41 -12.50 -3.47
CA ASN A 51 -15.93 -13.67 -4.24
C ASN A 51 -14.75 -14.38 -3.58
N PHE A 52 -14.04 -13.71 -2.67
CA PHE A 52 -12.86 -14.21 -1.97
C PHE A 52 -12.99 -14.06 -0.44
N HIS A 53 -14.22 -14.13 0.10
CA HIS A 53 -14.51 -13.96 1.53
C HIS A 53 -13.76 -14.91 2.47
N ASP A 54 -13.34 -16.07 1.98
CA ASP A 54 -12.51 -17.03 2.74
C ASP A 54 -11.05 -16.55 2.89
N TYR A 55 -10.60 -15.59 2.07
CA TYR A 55 -9.22 -15.08 2.05
C TYR A 55 -9.11 -13.66 2.59
N GLY A 56 -10.16 -12.85 2.46
CA GLY A 56 -10.15 -11.49 2.97
C GLY A 56 -11.50 -10.83 2.98
N HIS A 57 -11.55 -9.65 3.60
CA HIS A 57 -12.76 -8.88 3.78
C HIS A 57 -12.50 -7.37 3.80
N ILE A 58 -13.53 -6.60 3.52
CA ILE A 58 -13.48 -5.15 3.67
C ILE A 58 -13.64 -4.74 5.14
N GLU A 59 -12.83 -3.78 5.58
CA GLU A 59 -13.05 -3.03 6.81
C GLU A 59 -13.27 -1.54 6.55
N ARG A 60 -14.38 -1.03 7.08
CA ARG A 60 -14.71 0.40 7.09
C ARG A 60 -14.28 0.98 8.41
N TYR A 61 -13.31 1.88 8.39
CA TYR A 61 -12.66 2.40 9.59
C TYR A 61 -12.96 3.87 9.88
N GLY A 62 -13.83 4.50 9.08
CA GLY A 62 -14.29 5.86 9.32
C GLY A 62 -14.96 6.49 8.12
N THR A 63 -15.13 7.81 8.19
CA THR A 63 -15.69 8.62 7.11
C THR A 63 -14.95 9.94 7.00
N THR A 64 -14.82 10.47 5.80
CA THR A 64 -14.22 11.77 5.52
C THR A 64 -15.14 12.94 5.92
N ILE A 65 -14.76 14.18 5.62
CA ILE A 65 -15.59 15.36 5.90
C ILE A 65 -16.74 15.51 4.89
N GLU A 66 -16.55 15.09 3.64
CA GLU A 66 -17.60 15.06 2.62
C GLU A 66 -18.46 13.78 2.69
N GLY A 67 -18.21 12.91 3.68
CA GLY A 67 -19.06 11.74 3.98
C GLY A 67 -18.72 10.47 3.19
N ARG A 68 -17.54 10.39 2.56
CA ARG A 68 -17.07 9.16 1.90
C ARG A 68 -16.47 8.22 2.93
N GLU A 69 -16.61 6.93 2.69
CA GLU A 69 -16.09 5.92 3.61
C GLU A 69 -14.57 5.84 3.54
N LEU A 70 -13.94 5.56 4.67
CA LEU A 70 -12.54 5.18 4.73
C LEU A 70 -12.48 3.66 4.78
N VAL A 71 -11.91 3.06 3.74
CA VAL A 71 -12.03 1.63 3.46
C VAL A 71 -10.65 0.99 3.36
N ALA A 72 -10.51 -0.18 3.99
CA ALA A 72 -9.37 -1.07 3.89
C ALA A 72 -9.82 -2.44 3.38
N PHE A 73 -8.94 -3.18 2.73
CA PHE A 73 -9.12 -4.61 2.49
C PHE A 73 -8.13 -5.38 3.37
N CYS A 74 -8.61 -6.40 4.07
CA CYS A 74 -7.83 -7.21 5.00
C CYS A 74 -7.73 -8.63 4.45
N ILE A 75 -6.52 -9.12 4.19
CA ILE A 75 -6.24 -10.49 3.76
C ILE A 75 -5.86 -11.28 5.01
N GLU A 76 -6.71 -12.23 5.41
CA GLU A 76 -6.65 -13.01 6.64
C GLU A 76 -7.04 -14.48 6.37
N SER A 77 -6.20 -15.17 5.58
CA SER A 77 -6.45 -16.51 5.00
C SER A 77 -6.66 -17.65 6.01
N ASP A 78 -6.18 -17.54 7.25
CA ASP A 78 -6.32 -18.59 8.26
C ASP A 78 -7.35 -18.20 9.32
N HIS A 79 -8.57 -18.72 9.16
CA HIS A 79 -9.67 -18.50 10.08
C HIS A 79 -9.47 -19.12 11.47
N HIS A 80 -8.59 -20.11 11.60
CA HIS A 80 -8.30 -20.81 12.85
C HIS A 80 -7.26 -20.07 13.71
N HIS A 81 -6.38 -19.30 13.08
CA HIS A 81 -5.37 -18.45 13.73
C HIS A 81 -5.58 -16.95 13.48
N ARG A 82 -6.82 -16.55 13.16
CA ARG A 82 -7.22 -15.15 13.07
C ARG A 82 -6.68 -14.41 14.29
N HIS A 83 -5.86 -13.40 14.00
CA HIS A 83 -5.26 -12.49 14.95
C HIS A 83 -3.99 -12.92 15.71
N SER A 84 -3.33 -14.02 15.34
CA SER A 84 -2.00 -14.36 15.89
C SER A 84 -0.84 -14.06 14.94
N LYS A 85 -1.09 -13.91 13.64
CA LYS A 85 -0.06 -13.60 12.64
C LYS A 85 0.44 -12.16 12.77
N PRO A 86 1.73 -11.87 12.49
CA PRO A 86 2.17 -10.50 12.25
C PRO A 86 1.43 -9.89 11.07
N THR A 87 1.20 -8.57 11.11
CA THR A 87 0.48 -7.85 10.06
C THR A 87 1.42 -6.95 9.26
N ILE A 88 1.26 -6.95 7.95
CA ILE A 88 1.81 -5.95 7.04
C ILE A 88 0.72 -4.94 6.75
N PHE A 89 1.01 -3.66 6.99
CA PHE A 89 0.05 -2.58 6.82
C PHE A 89 0.52 -1.66 5.70
N ILE A 90 -0.24 -1.55 4.61
CA ILE A 90 0.09 -0.74 3.45
C ILE A 90 -1.00 0.31 3.28
N GLU A 91 -0.61 1.58 3.20
CA GLU A 91 -1.52 2.65 2.79
C GLU A 91 -0.99 3.42 1.60
N ALA A 92 -1.91 3.90 0.79
CA ALA A 92 -1.68 4.72 -0.37
C ALA A 92 -2.71 5.85 -0.46
N GLY A 93 -2.43 6.81 -1.34
CA GLY A 93 -3.38 7.88 -1.64
C GLY A 93 -3.60 8.86 -0.49
N VAL A 94 -2.70 8.92 0.51
CA VAL A 94 -2.69 9.98 1.53
C VAL A 94 -2.57 11.37 0.89
N ARG A 95 -1.81 11.45 -0.21
CA ARG A 95 -1.78 12.58 -1.14
C ARG A 95 -2.49 12.19 -2.44
N PRO A 96 -3.62 12.83 -2.78
CA PRO A 96 -4.54 12.32 -3.77
C PRO A 96 -4.06 12.46 -5.22
N ARG A 97 -3.16 13.41 -5.53
CA ARG A 97 -2.55 13.52 -6.87
C ARG A 97 -1.63 12.36 -7.23
N GLU A 98 -1.21 11.56 -6.26
CA GLU A 98 -0.23 10.47 -6.41
C GLU A 98 -0.92 9.17 -6.86
N TRP A 99 -1.66 9.23 -7.97
CA TRP A 99 -2.51 8.13 -8.44
C TRP A 99 -1.79 6.78 -8.58
N ILE A 100 -0.50 6.80 -8.94
CA ILE A 100 0.29 5.58 -9.07
C ILE A 100 0.45 4.82 -7.73
N GLY A 101 0.44 5.53 -6.59
CA GLY A 101 0.43 4.91 -5.27
C GLY A 101 -0.82 4.06 -5.04
N THR A 102 -1.99 4.64 -5.32
CA THR A 102 -3.28 3.94 -5.23
C THR A 102 -3.33 2.74 -6.16
N MET A 103 -2.93 2.89 -7.43
CA MET A 103 -2.92 1.77 -8.37
C MET A 103 -1.92 0.68 -7.95
N THR A 104 -0.78 1.03 -7.35
CA THR A 104 0.20 0.06 -6.83
C THR A 104 -0.37 -0.76 -5.68
N ALA A 105 -1.09 -0.12 -4.75
CA ALA A 105 -1.77 -0.83 -3.68
C ALA A 105 -2.82 -1.81 -4.21
N LEU A 106 -3.59 -1.39 -5.22
CA LEU A 106 -4.62 -2.22 -5.85
C LEU A 106 -4.04 -3.38 -6.65
N TYR A 107 -2.93 -3.16 -7.35
CA TYR A 107 -2.22 -4.21 -8.07
C TYR A 107 -1.66 -5.26 -7.10
N PHE A 108 -1.02 -4.83 -6.01
CA PHE A 108 -0.56 -5.74 -4.97
C PHE A 108 -1.71 -6.55 -4.35
N LEU A 109 -2.84 -5.89 -4.06
CA LEU A 109 -4.05 -6.54 -3.58
C LEU A 109 -4.59 -7.58 -4.59
N HIS A 110 -4.65 -7.22 -5.87
CA HIS A 110 -5.12 -8.10 -6.94
C HIS A 110 -4.30 -9.37 -7.03
N GLU A 111 -2.97 -9.26 -7.04
CA GLU A 111 -2.07 -10.42 -7.06
C GLU A 111 -2.29 -11.32 -5.83
N PHE A 112 -2.28 -10.75 -4.62
CA PHE A 112 -2.39 -11.55 -3.38
C PHE A 112 -3.77 -12.16 -3.12
N VAL A 113 -4.84 -11.67 -3.74
CA VAL A 113 -6.20 -12.18 -3.53
C VAL A 113 -6.67 -13.05 -4.70
N GLU A 114 -6.59 -12.56 -5.93
CA GLU A 114 -7.08 -13.31 -7.09
C GLU A 114 -6.12 -14.43 -7.48
N HIS A 115 -4.82 -14.27 -7.22
CA HIS A 115 -3.78 -15.27 -7.43
C HIS A 115 -3.20 -15.80 -6.10
N HIS A 116 -4.00 -15.80 -5.03
CA HIS A 116 -3.58 -16.20 -3.67
C HIS A 116 -2.85 -17.53 -3.60
N TYR A 117 -3.21 -18.50 -4.46
CA TYR A 117 -2.60 -19.84 -4.52
C TYR A 117 -1.10 -19.81 -4.91
N GLU A 118 -0.59 -18.68 -5.42
CA GLU A 118 0.83 -18.48 -5.73
C GLU A 118 1.62 -17.95 -4.52
N PHE A 119 0.92 -17.57 -3.43
CA PHE A 119 1.49 -16.85 -2.28
C PHE A 119 1.12 -17.48 -0.93
N ASP A 120 0.74 -18.76 -0.89
CA ASP A 120 0.36 -19.47 0.34
C ASP A 120 1.48 -19.44 1.39
N ASP A 121 2.75 -19.50 0.98
CA ASP A 121 3.91 -19.45 1.88
C ASP A 121 4.00 -18.13 2.66
N ILE A 122 3.61 -17.02 2.04
CA ILE A 122 3.51 -15.71 2.68
C ILE A 122 2.20 -15.62 3.48
N LEU A 123 1.05 -15.94 2.85
CA LEU A 123 -0.28 -15.76 3.43
C LEU A 123 -0.52 -16.67 4.64
N ASP A 124 0.14 -17.83 4.73
CA ASP A 124 0.11 -18.67 5.92
C ASP A 124 0.84 -18.05 7.12
N ALA A 125 1.84 -17.19 6.87
CA ALA A 125 2.68 -16.60 7.89
C ALA A 125 2.27 -15.18 8.31
N VAL A 126 1.64 -14.40 7.44
CA VAL A 126 1.31 -12.98 7.68
C VAL A 126 -0.13 -12.63 7.31
N ASP A 127 -0.70 -11.66 8.03
CA ASP A 127 -1.91 -10.95 7.59
C ASP A 127 -1.50 -9.68 6.82
N ILE A 128 -2.30 -9.25 5.85
CA ILE A 128 -2.04 -8.03 5.07
C ILE A 128 -3.24 -7.10 5.12
N VAL A 129 -3.03 -5.83 5.46
CA VAL A 129 -4.06 -4.78 5.45
C VAL A 129 -3.67 -3.70 4.45
N ILE A 130 -4.58 -3.40 3.51
CA ILE A 130 -4.33 -2.46 2.42
C ILE A 130 -5.39 -1.35 2.45
N ILE A 131 -4.95 -0.10 2.54
CA ILE A 131 -5.76 1.09 2.35
C ILE A 131 -5.38 1.73 1.01
N PRO A 132 -6.15 1.52 -0.07
CA PRO A 132 -5.78 2.02 -1.39
C PRO A 132 -5.92 3.55 -1.51
N VAL A 133 -6.84 4.15 -0.75
CA VAL A 133 -7.11 5.59 -0.77
C VAL A 133 -7.33 6.12 0.65
N ALA A 134 -6.29 6.63 1.29
CA ALA A 134 -6.37 7.25 2.63
C ALA A 134 -7.00 8.66 2.62
N ASN A 135 -7.15 9.28 1.44
CA ASN A 135 -7.80 10.59 1.26
C ASN A 135 -8.86 10.57 0.14
N PRO A 136 -10.03 9.92 0.35
CA PRO A 136 -11.06 9.79 -0.69
C PRO A 136 -11.59 11.13 -1.23
N ASP A 137 -11.79 12.13 -0.37
CA ASP A 137 -12.33 13.43 -0.79
C ASP A 137 -11.37 14.15 -1.72
N GLY A 138 -10.09 14.19 -1.34
CA GLY A 138 -9.05 14.74 -2.19
C GLY A 138 -8.89 13.95 -3.49
N TYR A 139 -8.98 12.62 -3.42
CA TYR A 139 -8.81 11.74 -4.59
C TYR A 139 -9.91 11.97 -5.62
N VAL A 140 -11.18 11.99 -5.18
CA VAL A 140 -12.30 12.34 -6.07
C VAL A 140 -12.12 13.73 -6.68
N PHE A 141 -11.66 14.71 -5.90
CA PHE A 141 -11.41 16.05 -6.42
C PHE A 141 -10.33 16.10 -7.51
N THR A 142 -9.33 15.20 -7.46
CA THR A 142 -8.34 15.07 -8.55
C THR A 142 -8.90 14.51 -9.84
N HIS A 143 -9.95 13.68 -9.76
CA HIS A 143 -10.64 13.13 -10.92
C HIS A 143 -11.63 14.13 -11.53
N THR A 144 -12.25 14.98 -10.72
CA THR A 144 -13.37 15.83 -11.18
C THR A 144 -13.01 17.30 -11.41
N THR A 145 -11.95 17.82 -10.78
CA THR A 145 -11.76 19.28 -10.71
C THR A 145 -10.31 19.72 -10.82
N ASN A 146 -9.40 19.20 -10.00
CA ASN A 146 -7.99 19.59 -10.04
C ASN A 146 -7.08 18.38 -9.86
N ARG A 147 -6.57 17.88 -10.98
CA ARG A 147 -5.68 16.70 -11.04
C ARG A 147 -4.47 16.77 -10.11
N LEU A 148 -3.97 17.96 -9.80
CA LEU A 148 -2.76 18.16 -9.00
C LEU A 148 -3.03 18.49 -7.53
N TRP A 149 -4.28 18.34 -7.07
CA TRP A 149 -4.64 18.56 -5.67
C TRP A 149 -3.88 17.63 -4.72
N ASN A 150 -3.35 18.17 -3.62
CA ASN A 150 -2.50 17.42 -2.67
C ASN A 150 -3.14 17.15 -1.31
N LYS A 151 -4.13 17.95 -0.93
CA LYS A 151 -4.66 17.99 0.44
C LYS A 151 -5.98 17.24 0.56
N ASN A 152 -6.56 17.15 1.75
CA ASN A 152 -7.97 16.76 1.86
C ASN A 152 -8.89 17.92 1.41
N ARG A 153 -10.19 17.87 1.74
CA ARG A 153 -11.18 18.86 1.30
C ARG A 153 -11.81 19.70 2.42
N ARG A 154 -11.24 19.68 3.63
CA ARG A 154 -11.71 20.53 4.75
C ARG A 154 -11.57 22.02 4.41
N ALA A 155 -12.60 22.84 4.66
CA ALA A 155 -12.47 24.29 4.55
C ALA A 155 -11.64 24.83 5.73
N VAL A 156 -10.57 25.59 5.46
CA VAL A 156 -9.58 26.01 6.48
C VAL A 156 -9.27 27.51 6.49
N GLY A 157 -9.92 28.29 5.62
CA GLY A 157 -9.77 29.74 5.57
C GLY A 157 -10.67 30.36 4.50
N GLN A 158 -10.50 31.66 4.26
CA GLN A 158 -11.21 32.33 3.19
C GLN A 158 -10.68 31.86 1.84
N ASN A 159 -11.50 31.11 1.09
CA ASN A 159 -11.16 30.53 -0.21
C ASN A 159 -10.00 29.51 -0.19
N CYS A 160 -9.62 28.97 0.97
CA CYS A 160 -8.57 27.98 1.10
C CYS A 160 -9.12 26.67 1.69
N PHE A 161 -8.73 25.57 1.06
CA PHE A 161 -9.22 24.23 1.35
C PHE A 161 -8.05 23.29 1.56
N GLY A 162 -8.25 22.32 2.43
CA GLY A 162 -7.43 21.15 2.61
C GLY A 162 -6.30 21.32 3.62
N VAL A 163 -6.01 20.22 4.29
CA VAL A 163 -4.79 19.95 5.07
C VAL A 163 -4.00 18.83 4.41
N ASP A 164 -2.66 18.93 4.42
CA ASP A 164 -1.78 17.81 4.07
C ASP A 164 -1.89 16.75 5.17
N ILE A 165 -2.61 15.66 4.87
CA ILE A 165 -2.83 14.57 5.83
C ILE A 165 -1.49 14.00 6.30
N ASN A 166 -0.48 13.91 5.43
CA ASN A 166 0.86 13.42 5.79
C ASN A 166 1.74 14.48 6.48
N ALA A 167 1.14 15.54 7.02
CA ALA A 167 1.73 16.46 7.98
C ALA A 167 0.87 16.61 9.25
N ASN A 168 -0.18 15.80 9.40
CA ASN A 168 -1.21 15.95 10.43
C ASN A 168 -1.17 14.87 11.53
N PHE A 169 -0.14 14.02 11.59
CA PHE A 169 -0.05 12.95 12.59
C PHE A 169 0.62 13.39 13.92
N HIS A 170 0.22 12.77 15.03
CA HIS A 170 0.68 13.13 16.38
C HIS A 170 2.09 12.60 16.74
N TYR A 171 3.10 12.97 15.95
CA TYR A 171 4.49 12.79 16.33
C TYR A 171 5.37 13.86 15.71
N GLN A 172 6.10 14.59 16.58
CA GLN A 172 6.93 15.72 16.18
C GLN A 172 6.17 16.74 15.32
N PHE A 173 4.85 16.84 15.52
CA PHE A 173 3.96 17.72 14.77
C PHE A 173 4.37 19.19 14.98
N VAL A 174 4.45 19.93 13.88
CA VAL A 174 4.67 21.37 13.89
C VAL A 174 3.58 22.03 13.07
N SER A 175 2.83 22.94 13.71
CA SER A 175 1.79 23.71 13.03
C SER A 175 2.41 24.65 12.01
N THR A 176 1.94 24.57 10.77
CA THR A 176 2.15 25.59 9.74
C THR A 176 1.08 26.67 9.82
N ASN A 177 1.40 27.90 9.40
CA ASN A 177 0.52 29.06 9.63
C ASN A 177 -0.28 29.49 8.39
N ASP A 178 0.05 29.00 7.19
CA ASP A 178 -0.63 29.38 5.94
C ASP A 178 -1.64 28.31 5.50
N PRO A 179 -2.95 28.53 5.69
CA PRO A 179 -4.00 27.56 5.31
C PRO A 179 -4.10 27.32 3.80
N CYS A 180 -3.52 28.21 2.98
CA CYS A 180 -3.53 28.11 1.53
C CYS A 180 -2.33 27.31 0.99
N SER A 181 -1.32 27.05 1.82
CA SER A 181 -0.14 26.29 1.43
C SER A 181 -0.46 24.82 1.16
N GLU A 182 0.28 24.20 0.23
CA GLU A 182 0.22 22.77 -0.09
C GLU A 182 0.67 21.88 1.07
N ASN A 183 1.51 22.41 1.97
CA ASN A 183 2.01 21.71 3.16
C ASN A 183 1.27 22.13 4.44
N TYR A 184 0.09 22.76 4.33
CA TYR A 184 -0.66 23.18 5.50
C TYR A 184 -1.00 21.98 6.39
N SER A 185 -0.46 21.96 7.60
CA SER A 185 -0.52 20.85 8.56
C SER A 185 -1.83 20.76 9.34
N GLY A 186 -2.73 21.73 9.22
CA GLY A 186 -3.90 21.86 10.09
C GLY A 186 -3.61 22.62 11.39
N ASP A 187 -4.68 22.88 12.13
CA ASP A 187 -4.74 23.62 13.40
C ASP A 187 -4.26 22.81 14.62
N GLY A 188 -4.06 21.51 14.44
CA GLY A 188 -3.47 20.60 15.42
C GLY A 188 -3.23 19.23 14.80
N TYR A 189 -2.47 18.37 15.48
CA TYR A 189 -2.36 16.97 15.06
C TYR A 189 -3.75 16.30 15.14
N PHE A 190 -4.02 15.40 14.21
CA PHE A 190 -5.29 14.68 14.07
C PHE A 190 -6.51 15.61 13.98
N SER A 191 -6.33 16.83 13.45
CA SER A 191 -7.44 17.71 13.11
C SER A 191 -8.28 17.18 11.93
N GLU A 192 -7.69 16.34 11.08
CA GLU A 192 -8.37 15.71 9.96
C GLU A 192 -8.97 14.35 10.35
N ARG A 193 -10.16 14.05 9.82
CA ARG A 193 -10.81 12.74 10.07
C ARG A 193 -9.96 11.61 9.53
N GLU A 194 -9.33 11.80 8.39
CA GLU A 194 -8.52 10.80 7.69
C GLU A 194 -7.30 10.38 8.53
N SER A 195 -6.51 11.33 9.04
CA SER A 195 -5.34 11.03 9.88
C SER A 195 -5.74 10.45 11.24
N TYR A 196 -6.81 10.98 11.84
CA TYR A 196 -7.34 10.49 13.11
C TYR A 196 -7.85 9.04 13.02
N GLN A 197 -8.66 8.75 11.99
CA GLN A 197 -9.24 7.42 11.81
C GLN A 197 -8.19 6.40 11.40
N LEU A 198 -7.20 6.77 10.58
CA LEU A 198 -6.07 5.88 10.29
C LEU A 198 -5.29 5.52 11.56
N SER A 199 -5.02 6.51 12.43
CA SER A 199 -4.36 6.29 13.71
C SER A 199 -5.15 5.36 14.64
N ASN A 200 -6.46 5.59 14.75
CA ASN A 200 -7.36 4.75 15.56
C ASN A 200 -7.44 3.32 15.01
N PHE A 201 -7.51 3.17 13.69
CA PHE A 201 -7.59 1.87 13.04
C PHE A 201 -6.33 1.06 13.33
N LEU A 202 -5.16 1.63 13.05
CA LEU A 202 -3.86 0.99 13.28
C LEU A 202 -3.57 0.73 14.77
N SER A 203 -4.09 1.56 15.68
CA SER A 203 -3.94 1.39 17.14
C SER A 203 -5.07 0.58 17.80
N SER A 204 -5.99 0.02 17.01
CA SER A 204 -7.09 -0.78 17.54
C SER A 204 -6.58 -2.07 18.20
N PRO A 205 -7.35 -2.70 19.11
CA PRO A 205 -6.96 -3.98 19.72
C PRO A 205 -6.65 -5.09 18.70
N LYS A 206 -7.16 -4.97 17.47
CA LYS A 206 -6.93 -5.92 16.38
C LYS A 206 -5.49 -5.85 15.86
N TYR A 207 -4.89 -4.66 15.78
CA TYR A 207 -3.60 -4.45 15.10
C TYR A 207 -2.48 -3.99 16.05
N LEU A 208 -2.82 -3.37 17.19
CA LEU A 208 -1.83 -2.87 18.13
C LEU A 208 -0.90 -3.99 18.62
N GLY A 209 0.40 -3.81 18.42
CA GLY A 209 1.43 -4.79 18.78
C GLY A 209 1.59 -5.94 17.78
N ARG A 210 0.77 -6.03 16.74
CA ARG A 210 0.83 -7.06 15.69
C ARG A 210 1.41 -6.57 14.38
N VAL A 211 1.29 -5.27 14.07
CA VAL A 211 1.85 -4.73 12.83
C VAL A 211 3.37 -4.81 12.87
N ALA A 212 3.93 -5.73 12.09
CA ALA A 212 5.37 -5.92 11.96
C ALA A 212 5.98 -4.94 10.95
N MET A 213 5.22 -4.56 9.93
CA MET A 213 5.67 -3.65 8.88
C MET A 213 4.58 -2.64 8.48
N TYR A 214 4.98 -1.38 8.29
CA TYR A 214 4.13 -0.31 7.75
C TYR A 214 4.78 0.32 6.51
N ILE A 215 4.01 0.41 5.42
CA ILE A 215 4.45 1.00 4.15
C ILE A 215 3.47 2.10 3.75
N SER A 216 3.98 3.32 3.56
CA SER A 216 3.25 4.42 2.91
C SER A 216 3.69 4.51 1.45
N LEU A 217 2.82 4.13 0.51
CA LEU A 217 3.05 4.26 -0.92
C LEU A 217 2.78 5.70 -1.36
N GLN A 218 3.83 6.40 -1.78
CA GLN A 218 3.79 7.79 -2.22
C GLN A 218 4.48 7.94 -3.58
N ALA A 219 4.33 9.08 -4.22
CA ALA A 219 5.01 9.39 -5.47
C ALA A 219 5.49 10.85 -5.49
N PHE A 220 6.55 11.19 -6.21
CA PHE A 220 7.50 10.32 -6.89
C PHE A 220 8.92 10.57 -6.39
N GLY A 221 9.83 9.65 -6.71
CA GLY A 221 11.25 9.88 -6.46
C GLY A 221 12.18 8.70 -6.70
N GLU A 222 11.66 7.48 -6.87
CA GLU A 222 12.48 6.25 -6.84
C GLU A 222 13.32 6.22 -5.55
N GLN A 223 12.66 6.32 -4.40
CA GLN A 223 13.33 6.30 -3.10
C GLN A 223 12.55 5.43 -2.11
N ILE A 224 13.26 4.69 -1.26
CA ILE A 224 12.67 4.06 -0.08
C ILE A 224 13.19 4.84 1.13
N LEU A 225 12.33 5.68 1.70
CA LEU A 225 12.68 6.56 2.81
C LEU A 225 12.50 5.81 4.12
N LEU A 226 13.51 5.91 4.98
CA LEU A 226 13.53 5.35 6.31
C LEU A 226 13.21 6.45 7.34
N PRO A 227 12.53 6.16 8.46
CA PRO A 227 12.39 7.13 9.53
C PRO A 227 13.76 7.60 10.06
N TYR A 228 13.91 8.86 10.45
CA TYR A 228 12.84 9.84 10.58
C TYR A 228 12.80 10.87 9.44
N ASN A 229 11.62 11.37 9.15
CA ASN A 229 11.37 12.50 8.24
C ASN A 229 11.53 13.85 8.97
N TYR A 230 11.28 13.91 10.28
CA TYR A 230 11.37 15.16 11.05
C TYR A 230 12.81 15.55 11.40
N PHE A 231 13.74 14.59 11.44
CA PHE A 231 15.10 14.82 11.90
C PHE A 231 16.13 13.96 11.17
N ASN A 232 17.24 14.56 10.79
CA ASN A 232 18.32 13.93 10.01
C ASN A 232 19.26 13.10 10.89
N ILE A 233 18.69 12.25 11.76
CA ILE A 233 19.39 11.20 12.48
C ILE A 233 18.49 9.96 12.43
N GLY A 234 19.04 8.86 11.92
CA GLY A 234 18.31 7.60 11.80
C GLY A 234 17.93 6.99 13.15
N GLY A 235 16.94 6.09 13.13
CA GLY A 235 16.60 5.26 14.28
C GLY A 235 17.61 4.14 14.55
N GLY A 236 17.53 3.51 15.72
CA GLY A 236 18.44 2.42 16.13
C GLY A 236 18.44 1.20 15.20
N ASN A 237 17.39 1.00 14.40
CA ASN A 237 17.25 -0.13 13.47
C ASN A 237 17.50 0.23 11.99
N THR A 238 18.13 1.38 11.70
CA THR A 238 18.38 1.86 10.32
C THR A 238 19.07 0.80 9.44
N ALA A 239 20.03 0.05 9.97
CA ALA A 239 20.73 -0.98 9.19
C ALA A 239 19.80 -2.12 8.73
N ALA A 240 18.88 -2.57 9.60
CA ALA A 240 17.90 -3.59 9.26
C ALA A 240 16.90 -3.10 8.20
N LEU A 241 16.41 -1.86 8.36
CA LEU A 241 15.54 -1.22 7.37
C LEU A 241 16.23 -1.11 6.00
N THR A 242 17.47 -0.66 5.95
CA THR A 242 18.25 -0.54 4.72
C THR A 242 18.44 -1.90 4.04
N ALA A 243 18.66 -2.98 4.81
CA ALA A 243 18.81 -4.32 4.25
C ALA A 243 17.54 -4.80 3.55
N VAL A 244 16.37 -4.63 4.18
CA VAL A 244 15.07 -4.98 3.59
C VAL A 244 14.79 -4.14 2.33
N ALA A 245 14.97 -2.82 2.41
CA ALA A 245 14.79 -1.92 1.29
C ALA A 245 15.69 -2.26 0.09
N ASN A 246 16.94 -2.65 0.34
CA ASN A 246 17.86 -3.05 -0.74
C ASN A 246 17.46 -4.36 -1.43
N ARG A 247 16.86 -5.33 -0.71
CA ARG A 247 16.32 -6.54 -1.33
C ARG A 247 15.12 -6.22 -2.23
N ALA A 248 14.20 -5.39 -1.74
CA ALA A 248 13.08 -4.90 -2.55
C ALA A 248 13.55 -4.19 -3.84
N ILE A 249 14.58 -3.33 -3.74
CA ILE A 249 15.18 -2.66 -4.91
C ILE A 249 15.85 -3.65 -5.85
N ALA A 250 16.51 -4.68 -5.34
CA ALA A 250 17.13 -5.71 -6.17
C ALA A 250 16.06 -6.46 -6.99
N ALA A 251 14.91 -6.79 -6.38
CA ALA A 251 13.80 -7.43 -7.08
C ALA A 251 13.12 -6.51 -8.10
N ILE A 252 12.97 -5.21 -7.81
CA ILE A 252 12.54 -4.24 -8.84
C ILE A 252 13.52 -4.23 -10.02
N ARG A 253 14.83 -4.19 -9.74
CA ARG A 253 15.87 -4.12 -10.77
C ARG A 253 16.01 -5.40 -11.59
N SER A 254 15.59 -6.55 -11.09
CA SER A 254 15.56 -7.78 -11.90
C SER A 254 14.54 -7.68 -13.04
N ARG A 255 13.44 -6.93 -12.82
CA ARG A 255 12.42 -6.63 -13.84
C ARG A 255 12.79 -5.43 -14.68
N ASN A 256 13.29 -4.37 -14.06
CA ASN A 256 13.66 -3.14 -14.73
C ASN A 256 15.04 -2.62 -14.25
N PRO A 257 16.12 -3.02 -14.94
CA PRO A 257 17.48 -2.61 -14.57
C PRO A 257 17.73 -1.09 -14.65
N ALA A 258 16.87 -0.33 -15.32
CA ALA A 258 17.01 1.13 -15.43
C ALA A 258 16.63 1.88 -14.14
N ARG A 259 15.96 1.21 -13.19
CA ARG A 259 15.51 1.83 -11.95
C ARG A 259 16.66 2.22 -11.03
N ASN A 260 16.71 3.50 -10.65
CA ASN A 260 17.78 4.05 -9.83
C ASN A 260 17.32 4.40 -8.40
N TYR A 261 16.77 3.41 -7.71
CA TYR A 261 16.29 3.63 -6.35
C TYR A 261 17.41 4.00 -5.37
N GLN A 262 17.11 4.97 -4.49
CA GLN A 262 17.93 5.32 -3.34
C GLN A 262 17.26 4.90 -2.03
N VAL A 263 18.05 4.52 -1.02
CA VAL A 263 17.58 4.23 0.34
C VAL A 263 18.29 5.17 1.30
N GLY A 264 17.55 5.73 2.25
CA GLY A 264 18.14 6.58 3.26
C GLY A 264 17.11 7.19 4.20
N ILE A 265 17.62 7.91 5.21
CA ILE A 265 16.77 8.63 6.16
C ILE A 265 15.96 9.69 5.40
N GLY A 266 14.65 9.74 5.63
CA GLY A 266 13.73 10.63 4.93
C GLY A 266 14.18 12.09 4.99
N ALA A 267 14.52 12.58 6.18
CA ALA A 267 15.04 13.93 6.36
C ALA A 267 16.35 14.19 5.60
N ALA A 268 17.20 13.17 5.42
CA ALA A 268 18.47 13.29 4.68
C ALA A 268 18.25 13.40 3.18
N LEU A 269 17.32 12.60 2.63
CA LEU A 269 17.08 12.50 1.19
C LEU A 269 16.12 13.59 0.67
N ARG A 270 15.19 14.05 1.51
CA ARG A 270 14.07 14.92 1.09
C ARG A 270 13.94 16.21 1.88
N GLY A 271 14.77 16.41 2.91
CA GLY A 271 14.61 17.49 3.87
C GLY A 271 13.56 17.18 4.93
N THR A 272 13.50 18.03 5.95
CA THR A 272 12.66 17.82 7.12
C THR A 272 11.17 17.95 6.79
N GLN A 273 10.39 16.93 7.18
CA GLN A 273 8.92 16.95 7.22
C GLN A 273 8.44 16.47 8.59
N THR A 274 7.48 17.17 9.19
CA THR A 274 6.95 16.88 10.52
C THR A 274 5.53 16.33 10.42
N GLY A 275 5.10 15.57 11.44
CA GLY A 275 3.73 15.04 11.48
C GLY A 275 3.41 14.02 10.39
N THR A 276 4.41 13.28 9.87
CA THR A 276 4.18 12.24 8.87
C THR A 276 3.60 10.97 9.48
N SER A 277 2.86 10.20 8.69
CA SER A 277 2.32 8.90 9.11
C SER A 277 3.43 7.94 9.52
N THR A 278 4.50 7.87 8.72
CA THR A 278 5.64 6.97 8.95
C THR A 278 6.44 7.32 10.21
N ASP A 279 6.65 8.60 10.52
CA ASP A 279 7.31 8.97 11.77
C ASP A 279 6.42 8.70 12.99
N TYR A 280 5.10 8.92 12.86
CA TYR A 280 4.14 8.62 13.91
C TYR A 280 4.09 7.13 14.26
N VAL A 281 3.96 6.25 13.27
CA VAL A 281 3.90 4.81 13.54
C VAL A 281 5.23 4.29 14.09
N ARG A 282 6.37 4.83 13.63
CA ARG A 282 7.69 4.45 14.16
C ARG A 282 7.89 4.92 15.59
N GLY A 283 7.57 6.19 15.86
CA GLY A 283 7.94 6.89 17.08
C GLY A 283 6.91 6.83 18.22
N ARG A 284 5.62 6.60 17.91
CA ARG A 284 4.54 6.51 18.92
C ARG A 284 3.94 5.13 19.01
N VAL A 285 3.66 4.49 17.88
CA VAL A 285 3.07 3.15 17.87
C VAL A 285 4.15 2.09 18.14
N GLY A 286 5.37 2.34 17.68
CA GLY A 286 6.52 1.49 17.95
C GLY A 286 6.75 0.40 16.90
N ILE A 287 6.21 0.54 15.69
CA ILE A 287 6.43 -0.40 14.59
C ILE A 287 7.90 -0.34 14.15
N GLU A 288 8.54 -1.50 14.00
CA GLU A 288 9.97 -1.56 13.68
C GLU A 288 10.26 -1.32 12.21
N TYR A 289 9.61 -2.07 11.30
CA TYR A 289 9.82 -1.95 9.86
C TYR A 289 8.87 -0.91 9.27
N VAL A 290 9.38 0.29 8.99
CA VAL A 290 8.56 1.40 8.50
C VAL A 290 9.22 2.04 7.29
N PHE A 291 8.47 2.22 6.21
CA PHE A 291 8.97 2.75 4.94
C PHE A 291 7.99 3.76 4.33
N THR A 292 8.52 4.88 3.82
CA THR A 292 7.81 5.64 2.78
C THR A 292 8.37 5.21 1.42
N TYR A 293 7.54 4.60 0.58
CA TYR A 293 7.92 4.10 -0.73
C TYR A 293 7.61 5.16 -1.79
N MET A 294 8.62 5.90 -2.23
CA MET A 294 8.48 6.90 -3.30
C MET A 294 8.60 6.21 -4.65
N LEU A 295 7.46 6.00 -5.30
CA LEU A 295 7.32 5.35 -6.60
C LEU A 295 7.97 6.17 -7.73
N PRO A 296 8.14 5.59 -8.92
CA PRO A 296 8.72 6.30 -10.05
C PRO A 296 7.86 7.45 -10.54
N ARG A 297 8.51 8.43 -11.16
CA ARG A 297 7.84 9.55 -11.81
C ARG A 297 7.24 9.13 -13.15
N GLY A 298 6.14 9.77 -13.53
CA GLY A 298 5.64 9.71 -14.90
C GLY A 298 6.38 10.65 -15.85
N SER A 299 6.12 10.46 -17.15
CA SER A 299 6.60 11.32 -18.24
C SER A 299 5.87 12.66 -18.36
N GLY A 300 4.78 12.84 -17.62
CA GLY A 300 4.02 14.09 -17.55
C GLY A 300 4.82 15.30 -17.08
N ALA A 301 4.26 16.49 -17.34
CA ALA A 301 4.91 17.76 -17.06
C ALA A 301 5.27 17.96 -15.58
N THR A 302 4.44 17.44 -14.66
CA THR A 302 4.70 17.57 -13.22
C THR A 302 5.33 16.32 -12.60
N GLY A 303 5.33 15.21 -13.34
CA GLY A 303 5.81 13.90 -12.89
C GLY A 303 4.76 13.07 -12.16
N TYR A 304 3.60 13.64 -11.82
CA TYR A 304 2.47 12.90 -11.25
C TYR A 304 1.53 12.34 -12.32
N GLU A 305 1.62 12.82 -13.56
CA GLU A 305 0.90 12.26 -14.69
C GLU A 305 1.73 11.12 -15.29
N VAL A 306 1.20 9.91 -15.14
CA VAL A 306 1.79 8.64 -15.58
C VAL A 306 0.90 8.12 -16.71
N THR A 307 1.49 7.67 -17.81
CA THR A 307 0.74 7.05 -18.91
C THR A 307 0.34 5.61 -18.56
N GLU A 308 -0.63 5.03 -19.25
CA GLU A 308 -1.09 3.65 -19.00
C GLU A 308 0.05 2.62 -19.13
N ALA A 309 0.92 2.78 -20.14
CA ALA A 309 2.09 1.93 -20.34
C ALA A 309 3.11 2.07 -19.21
N GLU A 310 3.36 3.29 -18.73
CA GLU A 310 4.22 3.53 -17.57
C GLU A 310 3.61 2.96 -16.30
N MET A 311 2.28 3.09 -16.13
CA MET A 311 1.56 2.53 -14.99
C MET A 311 1.81 1.03 -14.91
N PHE A 312 1.49 0.25 -15.95
CA PHE A 312 1.70 -1.20 -15.91
C PHE A 312 3.17 -1.60 -15.65
N ALA A 313 4.13 -0.86 -16.22
CA ALA A 313 5.54 -1.09 -15.94
C ALA A 313 5.88 -0.85 -14.46
N ILE A 314 5.40 0.25 -13.87
CA ILE A 314 5.59 0.59 -12.46
C ILE A 314 4.91 -0.41 -11.53
N LEU A 315 3.68 -0.82 -11.83
CA LEU A 315 2.92 -1.78 -11.03
C LEU A 315 3.65 -3.12 -10.97
N SER A 316 3.98 -3.69 -12.13
CA SER A 316 4.58 -5.02 -12.23
C SER A 316 6.00 -5.10 -11.66
N GLU A 317 6.81 -4.05 -11.80
CA GLU A 317 8.15 -4.04 -11.18
C GLU A 317 8.07 -3.80 -9.67
N THR A 318 7.18 -2.91 -9.20
CA THR A 318 7.05 -2.57 -7.77
C THR A 318 6.46 -3.73 -6.98
N PHE A 319 5.57 -4.51 -7.59
CA PHE A 319 5.03 -5.74 -7.00
C PHE A 319 6.14 -6.65 -6.47
N LEU A 320 7.20 -6.87 -7.25
CA LEU A 320 8.35 -7.69 -6.83
C LEU A 320 9.05 -7.12 -5.59
N GLY A 321 9.16 -5.80 -5.49
CA GLY A 321 9.72 -5.14 -4.32
C GLY A 321 8.85 -5.30 -3.06
N LEU A 322 7.53 -5.16 -3.20
CA LEU A 322 6.58 -5.35 -2.10
C LEU A 322 6.46 -6.83 -1.69
N HIS A 323 6.53 -7.74 -2.66
CA HIS A 323 6.60 -9.19 -2.41
C HIS A 323 7.82 -9.54 -1.56
N GLU A 324 9.02 -9.04 -1.90
CA GLU A 324 10.23 -9.25 -1.07
C GLU A 324 10.09 -8.70 0.36
N MET A 325 9.39 -7.57 0.52
CA MET A 325 9.09 -7.02 1.84
C MET A 325 8.13 -7.92 2.61
N ALA A 326 7.13 -8.51 1.94
CA ALA A 326 6.20 -9.44 2.55
C ALA A 326 6.87 -10.77 2.93
N ALA A 327 7.68 -11.34 2.03
CA ALA A 327 8.50 -12.53 2.28
C ALA A 327 9.43 -12.34 3.49
N HIS A 328 10.02 -11.15 3.66
CA HIS A 328 10.83 -10.84 4.85
C HIS A 328 10.06 -10.95 6.16
N VAL A 329 8.79 -10.51 6.20
CA VAL A 329 7.95 -10.61 7.40
C VAL A 329 7.49 -12.05 7.62
N ALA A 330 7.18 -12.76 6.54
CA ALA A 330 6.81 -14.18 6.56
C ALA A 330 7.98 -15.09 6.97
N GLY A 331 9.23 -14.66 6.73
CA GLY A 331 10.43 -15.42 7.04
C GLY A 331 10.76 -16.50 6.01
N VAL A 332 10.34 -16.31 4.76
CA VAL A 332 10.55 -17.23 3.61
C VAL A 332 11.53 -16.67 2.58
#